data_AF-A0A2Z6P3P4-F1
#
_entry.id   AF-A0A2Z6P3P4-F1
#
_cell.length_a   1.000
_cell.length_b   1.000
_cell.length_c   1.000
_cell.angle_alpha   90.00
_cell.angle_beta   90.00
_cell.angle_gamma   90.00
#
_symmetry.space_group_name_H-M   'P 1'
#
loop_
_entity.id
_entity.type
_entity.pdbx_description
1 polymer ?
#
loop_
_entity_poly.entity_id
_entity_poly.type
_entity_poly.pdbx_seq_one_letter_code
_entity_poly.pdbx_strand_id
1 'polypeptide(L)'
;MKCIYRTDIFLISNCFPLLEVLNPSYPLQCIDSEEVEYVTLTFFKLRKVDLSGNEYNDDKLLLNLFTSCKLLEEVIMVCGLGITFDRIASALRETPRLTSLCFSSVDFVSHITSQFITSLASLKYLTCLDLLYSEISDELLSSIANEGLPLTRLLLQACGGYSYYGIFCLLSKCRHIQHLDLQGASFLTDKHVVELSLFLGDLVSINLTCCKLLTISAFFALIKSCPSLSDINMGNTSIGKKSLESSKSLMDFTPRPQLKYLRLADNQWLTDENITMLASISPNLQLLDLTSCWGIKEGISQVLRMCCNIRHLNLAFCSKVKLLEMNFEVPKLKVLNLSYTNADDETLYVISKSCRGLLQLSLKDCTNVTEKGMEHVVENCTQLRLIK
;
A
#
# COMPACT_ATOMS: atom_id res chain seq x y z
N MET A 1 4.25 2.31 -27.58
CA MET A 1 4.87 3.64 -27.36
C MET A 1 6.33 3.53 -27.76
N LYS A 2 6.88 4.55 -28.44
CA LYS A 2 8.27 4.54 -28.92
C LYS A 2 9.23 4.64 -27.73
N CYS A 3 10.33 3.90 -27.77
CA CYS A 3 11.42 4.03 -26.81
C CYS A 3 11.98 5.46 -26.85
N ILE A 4 12.42 5.98 -25.71
CA ILE A 4 13.22 7.20 -25.65
C ILE A 4 14.62 6.82 -26.10
N TYR A 5 15.09 7.37 -27.22
CA TYR A 5 16.42 7.10 -27.75
C TYR A 5 17.47 8.03 -27.12
N ARG A 6 18.75 7.66 -27.22
CA ARG A 6 19.92 8.44 -26.76
C ARG A 6 19.90 9.92 -27.17
N THR A 7 19.47 10.21 -28.41
CA THR A 7 19.30 11.59 -28.91
C THR A 7 18.23 12.38 -28.17
N ASP A 8 17.20 11.70 -27.67
CA ASP A 8 16.09 12.33 -26.97
C ASP A 8 16.53 12.79 -25.58
N ILE A 9 17.35 12.02 -24.85
CA ILE A 9 17.91 12.46 -23.57
C ILE A 9 18.82 13.68 -23.75
N PHE A 10 19.69 13.68 -24.76
CA PHE A 10 20.55 14.82 -25.06
C PHE A 10 19.74 16.06 -25.49
N LEU A 11 18.69 15.88 -26.29
CA LEU A 11 17.76 16.95 -26.63
C LEU A 11 17.02 17.46 -25.39
N ILE A 12 16.55 16.56 -24.52
CA ILE A 12 15.86 16.92 -23.28
C ILE A 12 16.80 17.73 -22.39
N SER A 13 18.04 17.29 -22.22
CA SER A 13 18.98 17.97 -21.32
C SER A 13 19.37 19.37 -21.81
N ASN A 14 19.52 19.56 -23.13
CA ASN A 14 19.79 20.87 -23.71
C ASN A 14 18.55 21.78 -23.76
N CYS A 15 17.37 21.23 -24.05
CA CYS A 15 16.14 22.00 -24.15
C CYS A 15 15.55 22.36 -22.77
N PHE A 16 15.83 21.54 -21.75
CA PHE A 16 15.25 21.67 -20.42
C PHE A 16 16.32 21.63 -19.31
N PRO A 17 17.24 22.63 -19.24
CA PRO A 17 18.30 22.67 -18.23
C PRO A 17 17.80 22.88 -16.79
N LEU A 18 16.52 23.24 -16.62
CA LEU A 18 15.85 23.40 -15.32
C LEU A 18 14.98 22.21 -14.95
N LEU A 19 15.11 21.07 -15.65
CA LEU A 19 14.31 19.88 -15.39
C LEU A 19 14.58 19.34 -13.97
N GLU A 20 13.53 19.25 -13.15
CA GLU A 20 13.61 18.73 -11.78
C GLU A 20 13.21 17.25 -11.68
N VAL A 21 12.45 16.73 -12.64
CA VAL A 21 11.94 15.36 -12.65
C VAL A 21 12.24 14.69 -13.99
N LEU A 22 12.89 13.54 -13.94
CA LEU A 22 13.24 12.75 -15.11
C LEU A 22 12.74 11.32 -14.93
N ASN A 23 11.81 10.89 -15.79
CA ASN A 23 11.35 9.50 -15.86
C ASN A 23 11.64 8.97 -17.28
N PRO A 24 12.75 8.25 -17.46
CA PRO A 24 13.07 7.53 -18.69
C PRO A 24 12.49 6.10 -18.73
N SER A 25 11.48 5.76 -17.91
CA SER A 25 10.94 4.40 -17.88
C SER A 25 10.52 3.98 -19.30
N TYR A 26 11.07 2.85 -19.78
CA TYR A 26 11.05 2.25 -21.14
C TYR A 26 12.35 2.40 -21.96
N PRO A 27 12.80 1.32 -22.63
CA PRO A 27 14.22 0.95 -22.69
C PRO A 27 15.08 1.94 -23.47
N LEU A 28 16.09 2.46 -22.79
CA LEU A 28 17.26 3.12 -23.37
C LEU A 28 18.19 2.07 -23.98
N GLN A 29 18.21 1.95 -25.31
CA GLN A 29 19.26 1.18 -25.97
C GLN A 29 20.58 1.97 -25.99
N CYS A 30 21.65 1.33 -25.48
CA CYS A 30 23.09 1.59 -25.61
C CYS A 30 23.57 3.06 -25.76
N ILE A 31 24.19 3.57 -24.69
CA ILE A 31 24.98 4.81 -24.68
C ILE A 31 26.48 4.45 -24.69
N ASP A 32 27.31 5.19 -25.43
CA ASP A 32 28.77 5.09 -25.32
C ASP A 32 29.29 5.98 -24.20
N SER A 33 30.37 5.55 -23.54
CA SER A 33 30.84 6.16 -22.29
C SER A 33 31.29 7.62 -22.36
N GLU A 34 31.61 8.16 -23.54
CA GLU A 34 32.05 9.55 -23.69
C GLU A 34 30.88 10.56 -23.70
N GLU A 35 29.67 10.15 -24.08
CA GLU A 35 28.50 11.04 -24.14
C GLU A 35 27.71 11.11 -22.82
N VAL A 36 27.85 10.09 -21.96
CA VAL A 36 27.25 10.06 -20.62
C VAL A 36 27.72 11.26 -19.77
N GLU A 37 28.99 11.63 -19.87
CA GLU A 37 29.60 12.70 -19.09
C GLU A 37 29.00 14.08 -19.41
N TYR A 38 28.57 14.30 -20.67
CA TYR A 38 27.92 15.55 -21.11
C TYR A 38 26.45 15.65 -20.69
N VAL A 39 25.74 14.52 -20.74
CA VAL A 39 24.31 14.45 -20.37
C VAL A 39 24.11 14.74 -18.88
N THR A 40 25.04 14.33 -18.02
CA THR A 40 24.88 14.51 -16.57
C THR A 40 25.27 15.90 -16.08
N LEU A 41 26.14 16.61 -16.81
CA LEU A 41 26.46 18.03 -16.54
C LEU A 41 25.27 18.98 -16.78
N THR A 42 24.27 18.55 -17.56
CA THR A 42 23.10 19.36 -17.92
C THR A 42 21.91 19.20 -16.96
N PHE A 43 21.87 18.12 -16.16
CA PHE A 43 20.80 17.84 -15.19
C PHE A 43 21.10 18.31 -13.75
N PHE A 44 21.82 19.42 -13.59
CA PHE A 44 22.24 19.94 -12.27
C PHE A 44 21.07 20.38 -11.36
N LYS A 45 19.85 20.56 -11.90
CA LYS A 45 18.61 20.87 -11.16
C LYS A 45 17.77 19.65 -10.81
N LEU A 46 18.18 18.45 -11.22
CA LEU A 46 17.37 17.25 -11.04
C LEU A 46 17.21 16.91 -9.56
N ARG A 47 15.96 16.71 -9.15
CA ARG A 47 15.54 16.34 -7.79
C ARG A 47 14.99 14.93 -7.72
N LYS A 48 14.36 14.47 -8.79
CA LYS A 48 13.76 13.14 -8.88
C LYS A 48 14.19 12.44 -10.15
N VAL A 49 14.61 11.18 -10.01
CA VAL A 49 14.87 10.30 -11.15
C VAL A 49 14.16 8.96 -10.97
N ASP A 50 13.49 8.51 -12.03
CA ASP A 50 12.87 7.19 -12.09
C ASP A 50 13.55 6.34 -13.16
N LEU A 51 14.39 5.41 -12.70
CA LEU A 51 15.16 4.50 -13.51
C LEU A 51 14.46 3.13 -13.66
N SER A 52 13.19 3.01 -13.24
CA SER A 52 12.43 1.77 -13.40
C SER A 52 12.13 1.47 -14.87
N GLY A 53 12.20 0.20 -15.30
CA GLY A 53 11.82 -0.22 -16.66
C GLY A 53 12.93 -0.20 -17.72
N ASN A 54 14.19 -0.14 -17.29
CA ASN A 54 15.35 -0.28 -18.17
C ASN A 54 16.11 -1.56 -17.76
N GLU A 55 16.35 -2.46 -18.72
CA GLU A 55 17.29 -3.58 -18.57
C GLU A 55 18.73 -3.00 -18.60
N TYR A 56 19.08 -2.25 -17.56
CA TYR A 56 20.32 -1.49 -17.51
C TYR A 56 21.54 -2.41 -17.41
N ASN A 57 22.40 -2.30 -18.41
CA ASN A 57 23.80 -2.78 -18.39
C ASN A 57 24.81 -1.61 -18.40
N ASP A 58 24.40 -0.35 -18.29
CA ASP A 58 25.32 0.80 -18.31
C ASP A 58 25.59 1.39 -16.94
N ASP A 59 26.70 0.91 -16.40
CA ASP A 59 27.26 1.25 -15.12
C ASP A 59 27.59 2.74 -14.96
N LYS A 60 28.07 3.37 -16.02
CA LYS A 60 28.61 4.73 -15.96
C LYS A 60 27.51 5.76 -15.83
N LEU A 61 26.36 5.54 -16.46
CA LEU A 61 25.23 6.47 -16.39
C LEU A 61 24.64 6.59 -14.99
N LEU A 62 24.49 5.46 -14.28
CA LEU A 62 24.03 5.47 -12.88
C LEU A 62 24.98 6.28 -11.99
N LEU A 63 26.28 6.01 -12.07
CA LEU A 63 27.26 6.73 -11.26
C LEU A 63 27.32 8.21 -11.62
N ASN A 64 27.31 8.54 -12.91
CA ASN A 64 27.39 9.92 -13.37
C ASN A 64 26.16 10.75 -12.98
N LEU A 65 24.96 10.16 -12.98
CA LEU A 65 23.76 10.83 -12.49
C LEU A 65 23.89 11.18 -11.00
N PHE A 66 24.36 10.25 -10.18
CA PHE A 66 24.52 10.49 -8.74
C PHE A 66 25.68 11.44 -8.43
N THR A 67 26.77 11.41 -9.19
CA THR A 67 27.89 12.34 -9.01
C THR A 67 27.53 13.76 -9.47
N SER A 68 26.80 13.91 -10.57
CA SER A 68 26.52 15.23 -11.18
C SER A 68 25.27 15.92 -10.62
N CYS A 69 24.22 15.15 -10.29
CA CYS A 69 22.95 15.69 -9.82
C CYS A 69 22.97 15.92 -8.29
N LYS A 70 23.70 16.94 -7.82
CA LYS A 70 23.85 17.23 -6.38
C LYS A 70 22.57 17.65 -5.63
N LEU A 71 21.47 17.90 -6.35
CA LEU A 71 20.16 18.23 -5.79
C LEU A 71 19.19 17.04 -5.74
N LEU A 72 19.66 15.83 -6.03
CA LEU A 72 18.84 14.64 -6.07
C LEU A 72 18.29 14.29 -4.66
N GLU A 73 16.98 14.22 -4.57
CA GLU A 73 16.20 13.96 -3.35
C GLU A 73 15.44 12.64 -3.44
N GLU A 74 14.99 12.25 -4.63
CA GLU A 74 14.23 11.02 -4.86
C GLU A 74 14.85 10.17 -5.97
N VAL A 75 15.05 8.89 -5.68
CA VAL A 75 15.48 7.89 -6.65
C VAL A 75 14.53 6.71 -6.64
N ILE A 76 14.07 6.29 -7.81
CA ILE A 76 13.34 5.04 -8.02
C ILE A 76 14.17 4.16 -8.96
N MET A 77 14.45 2.94 -8.53
CA MET A 77 15.22 1.96 -9.30
C MET A 77 14.57 0.59 -9.22
N VAL A 78 14.48 -0.09 -10.37
CA VAL A 78 14.19 -1.53 -10.44
C VAL A 78 15.44 -2.17 -11.01
N CYS A 79 16.12 -2.97 -10.20
CA CYS A 79 17.37 -3.63 -10.59
C CYS A 79 17.05 -4.86 -11.42
N GLY A 80 17.21 -4.71 -12.74
CA GLY A 80 17.28 -5.81 -13.68
C GLY A 80 18.62 -6.57 -13.60
N LEU A 81 18.75 -7.59 -14.44
CA LEU A 81 19.98 -8.36 -14.61
C LEU A 81 21.14 -7.42 -15.02
N GLY A 82 22.12 -7.19 -14.13
CA GLY A 82 23.35 -6.46 -14.46
C GLY A 82 23.81 -5.39 -13.44
N ILE A 83 22.91 -4.77 -12.67
CA ILE A 83 23.29 -3.79 -11.63
C ILE A 83 23.53 -4.52 -10.30
N THR A 84 24.75 -4.42 -9.77
CA THR A 84 25.10 -4.99 -8.46
C THR A 84 24.85 -4.01 -7.30
N PHE A 85 24.56 -4.55 -6.11
CA PHE A 85 24.39 -3.75 -4.89
C PHE A 85 25.61 -2.89 -4.55
N ASP A 86 26.82 -3.35 -4.83
CA ASP A 86 28.06 -2.59 -4.59
C ASP A 86 28.12 -1.30 -5.42
N ARG A 87 27.57 -1.34 -6.63
CA ARG A 87 27.54 -0.18 -7.52
C ARG A 87 26.53 0.84 -7.06
N ILE A 88 25.35 0.39 -6.63
CA ILE A 88 24.36 1.26 -6.01
C ILE A 88 24.94 1.84 -4.72
N ALA A 89 25.67 1.04 -3.94
CA ALA A 89 26.37 1.53 -2.76
C ALA A 89 27.32 2.68 -3.11
N SER A 90 28.11 2.56 -4.19
CA SER A 90 28.95 3.68 -4.66
C SER A 90 28.17 4.90 -5.10
N ALA A 91 27.04 4.73 -5.77
CA ALA A 91 26.19 5.82 -6.18
C ALA A 91 25.59 6.56 -4.98
N LEU A 92 25.04 5.84 -3.99
CA LEU A 92 24.44 6.42 -2.78
C LEU A 92 25.42 7.29 -1.98
N ARG A 93 26.72 6.97 -2.00
CA ARG A 93 27.76 7.79 -1.32
C ARG A 93 27.90 9.19 -1.93
N GLU A 94 27.51 9.38 -3.18
CA GLU A 94 27.61 10.66 -3.89
C GLU A 94 26.39 11.56 -3.67
N THR A 95 25.29 11.01 -3.12
CA THR A 95 24.01 11.70 -2.89
C THR A 95 23.57 11.67 -1.42
N PRO A 96 24.31 12.30 -0.49
CA PRO A 96 24.01 12.24 0.94
C PRO A 96 22.71 12.98 1.33
N ARG A 97 22.13 13.78 0.43
CA ARG A 97 20.88 14.53 0.65
C ARG A 97 19.61 13.77 0.27
N LEU A 98 19.76 12.51 -0.17
CA LEU A 98 18.63 11.70 -0.62
C LEU A 98 17.60 11.55 0.52
N THR A 99 16.34 11.85 0.21
CA THR A 99 15.22 11.76 1.15
C THR A 99 14.31 10.57 0.84
N SER A 100 14.28 10.11 -0.40
CA SER A 100 13.52 8.94 -0.83
C SER A 100 14.35 8.01 -1.70
N LEU A 101 14.38 6.73 -1.34
CA LEU A 101 14.95 5.67 -2.15
C LEU A 101 13.93 4.56 -2.32
N CYS A 102 13.59 4.26 -3.57
CA CYS A 102 12.84 3.08 -3.95
C CYS A 102 13.74 2.14 -4.74
N PHE A 103 13.77 0.89 -4.31
CA PHE A 103 14.59 -0.17 -4.87
C PHE A 103 13.75 -1.44 -4.96
N SER A 104 13.72 -2.06 -6.13
CA SER A 104 13.18 -3.41 -6.29
C SER A 104 14.21 -4.29 -6.98
N SER A 105 14.52 -5.47 -6.41
CA SER A 105 15.29 -6.49 -7.12
C SER A 105 14.33 -7.46 -7.82
N VAL A 106 14.48 -7.65 -9.12
CA VAL A 106 13.80 -8.76 -9.84
C VAL A 106 14.59 -10.07 -9.74
N ASP A 107 15.82 -10.04 -9.24
CA ASP A 107 16.67 -11.21 -9.08
C ASP A 107 16.84 -11.58 -7.59
N PHE A 108 16.08 -12.60 -7.15
CA PHE A 108 16.16 -13.20 -5.82
C PHE A 108 17.52 -13.84 -5.52
N VAL A 109 18.42 -13.96 -6.51
CA VAL A 109 19.77 -14.53 -6.35
C VAL A 109 20.79 -13.47 -5.94
N SER A 110 20.53 -12.19 -6.20
CA SER A 110 21.44 -11.11 -5.80
C SER A 110 21.27 -10.76 -4.33
N HIS A 111 22.31 -11.00 -3.52
CA HIS A 111 22.29 -10.69 -2.09
C HIS A 111 22.70 -9.23 -1.83
N ILE A 112 22.00 -8.58 -0.90
CA ILE A 112 22.39 -7.26 -0.39
C ILE A 112 23.79 -7.35 0.23
N THR A 113 24.72 -6.52 -0.25
CA THR A 113 26.10 -6.50 0.26
C THR A 113 26.24 -5.63 1.50
N SER A 114 27.24 -5.92 2.34
CA SER A 114 27.58 -5.08 3.51
C SER A 114 27.94 -3.64 3.11
N GLN A 115 28.53 -3.46 1.92
CA GLN A 115 28.84 -2.15 1.37
C GLN A 115 27.57 -1.34 1.08
N PHE A 116 26.55 -2.00 0.52
CA PHE A 116 25.23 -1.38 0.31
C PHE A 116 24.57 -1.00 1.63
N ILE A 117 24.56 -1.91 2.61
CA ILE A 117 24.02 -1.64 3.95
C ILE A 117 24.67 -0.39 4.55
N THR A 118 26.00 -0.34 4.53
CA THR A 118 26.76 0.80 5.08
C THR A 118 26.45 2.11 4.34
N SER A 119 26.36 2.05 3.00
CA SER A 119 26.09 3.24 2.19
C SER A 119 24.66 3.74 2.38
N LEU A 120 23.68 2.84 2.48
CA LEU A 120 22.29 3.20 2.77
C LEU A 120 22.17 3.82 4.17
N ALA A 121 22.78 3.20 5.19
CA ALA A 121 22.73 3.67 6.56
C ALA A 121 23.39 5.06 6.73
N SER A 122 24.25 5.46 5.80
CA SER A 122 24.87 6.80 5.79
C SER A 122 23.92 7.93 5.36
N LEU A 123 22.74 7.63 4.79
CA LEU A 123 21.80 8.62 4.27
C LEU A 123 20.97 9.28 5.38
N LYS A 124 21.55 10.28 6.06
CA LYS A 124 20.97 10.92 7.25
C LYS A 124 19.64 11.64 7.05
N TYR A 125 19.27 11.94 5.80
CA TYR A 125 18.02 12.62 5.46
C TYR A 125 16.97 11.67 4.88
N LEU A 126 17.25 10.37 4.82
CA LEU A 126 16.33 9.39 4.25
C LEU A 126 15.07 9.27 5.12
N THR A 127 13.94 9.67 4.56
CA THR A 127 12.62 9.59 5.20
C THR A 127 11.75 8.51 4.58
N CYS A 128 12.00 8.14 3.33
CA CYS A 128 11.27 7.10 2.61
C CYS A 128 12.22 6.03 2.08
N LEU A 129 11.98 4.78 2.50
CA LEU A 129 12.70 3.61 2.02
C LEU A 129 11.68 2.57 1.53
N ASP A 130 11.76 2.26 0.24
CA ASP A 130 10.99 1.20 -0.40
C ASP A 130 11.95 0.16 -0.96
N LEU A 131 11.80 -1.09 -0.51
CA LEU A 131 12.65 -2.22 -0.89
C LEU A 131 11.86 -3.34 -1.59
N LEU A 132 10.65 -3.04 -2.09
CA LEU A 132 9.69 -4.02 -2.62
C LEU A 132 10.33 -5.22 -3.37
N TYR A 133 9.86 -6.42 -3.07
CA TYR A 133 10.31 -7.69 -3.70
C TYR A 133 11.80 -8.03 -3.53
N SER A 134 12.49 -7.48 -2.52
CA SER A 134 13.92 -7.75 -2.30
C SER A 134 14.17 -8.76 -1.18
N GLU A 135 15.24 -9.55 -1.31
CA GLU A 135 15.79 -10.35 -0.21
C GLU A 135 16.64 -9.44 0.68
N ILE A 136 16.12 -9.07 1.86
CA ILE A 136 16.79 -8.19 2.81
C ILE A 136 17.31 -8.99 4.02
N SER A 137 17.94 -8.34 4.99
CA SER A 137 18.45 -9.02 6.20
C SER A 137 18.16 -8.22 7.47
N ASP A 138 18.16 -8.90 8.62
CA ASP A 138 18.09 -8.22 9.92
C ASP A 138 19.30 -7.29 10.15
N GLU A 139 20.45 -7.57 9.53
CA GLU A 139 21.64 -6.71 9.54
C GLU A 139 21.36 -5.37 8.85
N LEU A 140 20.67 -5.37 7.70
CA LEU A 140 20.26 -4.14 7.02
C LEU A 140 19.37 -3.29 7.93
N LEU A 141 18.33 -3.89 8.50
CA LEU A 141 17.35 -3.19 9.34
C LEU A 141 17.97 -2.68 10.63
N SER A 142 18.84 -3.46 11.27
CA SER A 142 19.57 -3.04 12.47
C SER A 142 20.60 -1.95 12.19
N SER A 143 21.26 -1.96 11.03
CA SER A 143 22.17 -0.88 10.62
C SER A 143 21.44 0.44 10.44
N ILE A 144 20.27 0.42 9.79
CA ILE A 144 19.38 1.59 9.71
C ILE A 144 18.99 2.08 11.12
N ALA A 145 18.63 1.13 12.01
CA ALA A 145 18.25 1.45 13.38
C ALA A 145 19.39 2.12 14.17
N ASN A 146 20.62 1.61 14.03
CA ASN A 146 21.80 2.12 14.71
C ASN A 146 22.12 3.56 14.30
N GLU A 147 21.94 3.87 13.02
CA GLU A 147 22.16 5.21 12.47
C GLU A 147 21.01 6.18 12.76
N GLY A 148 19.88 5.70 13.28
CA GLY A 148 18.74 6.51 13.71
C GLY A 148 18.09 7.31 12.57
N LEU A 149 17.95 6.69 11.39
CA LEU A 149 17.41 7.39 10.22
C LEU A 149 16.00 7.94 10.47
N PRO A 150 15.66 9.14 9.97
CA PRO A 150 14.38 9.81 10.21
C PRO A 150 13.25 9.24 9.33
N LEU A 151 13.12 7.91 9.27
CA LEU A 151 12.15 7.24 8.42
C LEU A 151 10.71 7.56 8.85
N THR A 152 9.93 8.03 7.89
CA THR A 152 8.47 8.22 7.99
C THR A 152 7.73 7.19 7.13
N ARG A 153 8.37 6.61 6.12
CA ARG A 153 7.81 5.58 5.25
C ARG A 153 8.78 4.44 5.05
N LEU A 154 8.35 3.22 5.39
CA LEU A 154 9.09 1.98 5.19
C LEU A 154 8.21 0.98 4.47
N LEU A 155 8.58 0.61 3.25
CA LEU A 155 7.81 -0.32 2.41
C LEU A 155 8.64 -1.58 2.14
N LEU A 156 8.22 -2.70 2.75
CA LEU A 156 8.87 -4.01 2.65
C LEU A 156 7.93 -5.04 2.01
N GLN A 157 7.10 -4.58 1.07
CA GLN A 157 6.12 -5.41 0.40
C GLN A 157 6.80 -6.61 -0.27
N ALA A 158 6.37 -7.81 0.11
CA ALA A 158 6.87 -9.06 -0.45
C ALA A 158 8.40 -9.23 -0.38
N CYS A 159 9.06 -8.58 0.59
CA CYS A 159 10.47 -8.81 0.88
C CYS A 159 10.68 -10.12 1.66
N GLY A 160 11.84 -10.75 1.47
CA GLY A 160 12.30 -11.94 2.21
C GLY A 160 13.56 -11.68 3.04
N GLY A 161 14.06 -12.71 3.71
CA GLY A 161 15.36 -12.71 4.42
C GLY A 161 15.46 -11.96 5.76
N TYR A 162 14.44 -11.19 6.15
CA TYR A 162 14.35 -10.56 7.47
C TYR A 162 13.39 -11.30 8.42
N SER A 163 13.51 -11.00 9.71
CA SER A 163 12.70 -11.59 10.77
C SER A 163 12.04 -10.53 11.66
N TYR A 164 11.32 -11.00 12.68
CA TYR A 164 10.79 -10.14 13.73
C TYR A 164 11.89 -9.29 14.38
N TYR A 165 13.10 -9.85 14.56
CA TYR A 165 14.20 -9.17 15.23
C TYR A 165 14.63 -7.89 14.50
N GLY A 166 14.84 -7.94 13.19
CA GLY A 166 15.23 -6.77 12.40
C GLY A 166 14.20 -5.64 12.45
N ILE A 167 12.91 -5.98 12.30
CA ILE A 167 11.81 -5.00 12.40
C ILE A 167 11.71 -4.42 13.80
N PHE A 168 11.82 -5.24 14.84
CA PHE A 168 11.81 -4.78 16.22
C PHE A 168 12.95 -3.78 16.48
N CYS A 169 14.18 -4.11 16.06
CA CYS A 169 15.32 -3.22 16.17
C CYS A 169 15.06 -1.87 15.47
N LEU A 170 14.60 -1.91 14.22
CA LEU A 170 14.30 -0.70 13.44
C LEU A 170 13.22 0.15 14.10
N LEU A 171 12.05 -0.42 14.39
CA LEU A 171 10.91 0.31 14.94
C LEU A 171 11.20 0.85 16.34
N SER A 172 12.03 0.16 17.14
CA SER A 172 12.41 0.64 18.49
C SER A 172 13.16 1.98 18.46
N LYS A 173 13.83 2.29 17.33
CA LYS A 173 14.64 3.50 17.09
C LYS A 173 13.92 4.50 16.17
N CYS A 174 13.33 4.05 15.07
CA CYS A 174 12.65 4.86 14.06
C CYS A 174 11.16 5.07 14.43
N ARG A 175 10.88 5.93 15.42
CA ARG A 175 9.54 6.09 16.01
C ARG A 175 8.60 7.04 15.27
N HIS A 176 9.07 7.66 14.18
CA HIS A 176 8.30 8.61 13.37
C HIS A 176 7.68 7.97 12.12
N ILE A 177 7.64 6.64 12.06
CA ILE A 177 7.04 5.92 10.94
C ILE A 177 5.54 6.20 10.88
N GLN A 178 5.12 6.78 9.76
CA GLN A 178 3.74 7.10 9.42
C GLN A 178 3.15 6.05 8.47
N HIS A 179 3.97 5.47 7.60
CA HIS A 179 3.54 4.51 6.59
C HIS A 179 4.41 3.25 6.65
N LEU A 180 3.79 2.12 6.98
CA LEU A 180 4.50 0.85 7.15
C LEU A 180 3.86 -0.24 6.28
N ASP A 181 4.62 -0.81 5.36
CA ASP A 181 4.21 -1.97 4.59
C ASP A 181 5.04 -3.19 4.98
N LEU A 182 4.38 -4.20 5.56
CA LEU A 182 4.95 -5.49 5.93
C LEU A 182 4.18 -6.63 5.24
N GLN A 183 3.64 -6.38 4.05
CA GLN A 183 2.92 -7.38 3.28
C GLN A 183 3.78 -8.64 3.09
N GLY A 184 3.21 -9.79 3.44
CA GLY A 184 3.87 -11.09 3.31
C GLY A 184 4.85 -11.43 4.43
N ALA A 185 4.98 -10.60 5.48
CA ALA A 185 5.80 -10.89 6.66
C ALA A 185 5.21 -12.07 7.48
N SER A 186 5.45 -13.28 7.00
CA SER A 186 4.83 -14.52 7.49
C SER A 186 5.18 -14.90 8.94
N PHE A 187 6.23 -14.31 9.50
CA PHE A 187 6.65 -14.48 10.90
C PHE A 187 5.84 -13.63 11.89
N LEU A 188 5.05 -12.66 11.43
CA LEU A 188 4.30 -11.77 12.31
C LEU A 188 3.15 -12.52 13.00
N THR A 189 3.10 -12.43 14.32
CA THR A 189 2.01 -12.95 15.15
C THR A 189 1.31 -11.79 15.86
N ASP A 190 0.13 -12.03 16.43
CA ASP A 190 -0.57 -11.01 17.23
C ASP A 190 0.31 -10.46 18.36
N LYS A 191 1.13 -11.32 19.00
CA LYS A 191 2.09 -10.90 20.03
C LYS A 191 3.12 -9.92 19.47
N HIS A 192 3.67 -10.21 18.29
CA HIS A 192 4.61 -9.29 17.62
C HIS A 192 3.94 -7.95 17.34
N VAL A 193 2.70 -7.94 16.82
CA VAL A 193 1.97 -6.69 16.54
C VAL A 193 1.71 -5.89 17.83
N VAL A 194 1.35 -6.54 18.93
CA VAL A 194 1.22 -5.89 20.25
C VAL A 194 2.51 -5.18 20.63
N GLU A 195 3.65 -5.87 20.57
CA GLU A 195 4.96 -5.31 20.92
C GLU A 195 5.37 -4.17 19.98
N LEU A 196 5.25 -4.35 18.67
CA LEU A 196 5.62 -3.33 17.68
C LEU A 196 4.72 -2.09 17.77
N SER A 197 3.43 -2.26 18.06
CA SER A 197 2.47 -1.14 18.13
C SER A 197 2.85 -0.09 19.18
N LEU A 198 3.64 -0.46 20.19
CA LEU A 198 4.15 0.45 21.21
C LEU A 198 5.13 1.50 20.66
N PHE A 199 5.73 1.26 19.50
CA PHE A 199 6.66 2.18 18.84
C PHE A 199 6.00 3.01 17.73
N LEU A 200 4.74 2.74 17.40
CA LEU A 200 4.06 3.23 16.20
C LEU A 200 3.07 4.37 16.53
N GLY A 201 3.51 5.36 17.31
CA GLY A 201 2.67 6.49 17.76
C GLY A 201 2.22 7.42 16.63
N ASP A 202 3.07 7.61 15.62
CA ASP A 202 2.81 8.49 14.46
C ASP A 202 2.19 7.74 13.28
N LEU A 203 1.90 6.44 13.43
CA LEU A 203 1.44 5.59 12.33
C LEU A 203 0.09 6.05 11.79
N VAL A 204 0.05 6.30 10.48
CA VAL A 204 -1.12 6.72 9.71
C VAL A 204 -1.67 5.57 8.87
N SER A 205 -0.79 4.77 8.25
CA SER A 205 -1.19 3.63 7.43
C SER A 205 -0.33 2.40 7.65
N ILE A 206 -0.97 1.23 7.67
CA ILE A 206 -0.27 -0.05 7.72
C ILE A 206 -0.84 -1.07 6.73
N ASN A 207 0.05 -1.77 6.04
CA ASN A 207 -0.28 -2.91 5.19
C ASN A 207 0.31 -4.20 5.76
N LEU A 208 -0.56 -5.14 6.09
CA LEU A 208 -0.27 -6.46 6.65
C LEU A 208 -0.92 -7.56 5.80
N THR A 209 -1.13 -7.28 4.51
CA THR A 209 -1.71 -8.24 3.57
C THR A 209 -0.86 -9.52 3.54
N CYS A 210 -1.51 -10.68 3.45
CA CYS A 210 -0.83 -12.00 3.45
C CYS A 210 -0.06 -12.36 4.74
N CYS A 211 -0.20 -11.61 5.83
CA CYS A 211 0.34 -11.98 7.14
C CYS A 211 -0.60 -12.99 7.84
N LYS A 212 -0.56 -14.25 7.39
CA LYS A 212 -1.56 -15.29 7.68
C LYS A 212 -1.72 -15.67 9.16
N LEU A 213 -0.74 -15.37 10.01
CA LEU A 213 -0.80 -15.66 11.46
C LEU A 213 -1.50 -14.56 12.27
N LEU A 214 -1.86 -13.43 11.64
CA LEU A 214 -2.54 -12.33 12.31
C LEU A 214 -4.03 -12.56 12.41
N THR A 215 -4.60 -12.26 13.57
CA THR A 215 -6.03 -12.37 13.85
C THR A 215 -6.62 -11.00 14.19
N ILE A 216 -7.87 -11.00 14.64
CA ILE A 216 -8.54 -9.79 15.12
C ILE A 216 -7.79 -9.12 16.29
N SER A 217 -7.00 -9.88 17.06
CA SER A 217 -6.21 -9.33 18.17
C SER A 217 -5.14 -8.35 17.69
N ALA A 218 -4.46 -8.63 16.57
CA ALA A 218 -3.52 -7.68 15.96
C ALA A 218 -4.21 -6.38 15.52
N PHE A 219 -5.40 -6.46 14.91
CA PHE A 219 -6.19 -5.28 14.57
C PHE A 219 -6.47 -4.42 15.82
N PHE A 220 -6.90 -5.05 16.91
CA PHE A 220 -7.18 -4.33 18.15
C PHE A 220 -5.94 -3.71 18.80
N ALA A 221 -4.80 -4.40 18.75
CA ALA A 221 -3.54 -3.84 19.22
C ALA A 221 -3.19 -2.54 18.48
N LEU A 222 -3.31 -2.53 17.15
CA LEU A 222 -3.04 -1.36 16.32
C LEU A 222 -4.00 -0.21 16.63
N ILE A 223 -5.32 -0.46 16.65
CA ILE A 223 -6.32 0.57 16.93
C ILE A 223 -6.20 1.14 18.35
N LYS A 224 -5.75 0.32 19.31
CA LYS A 224 -5.56 0.74 20.70
C LYS A 224 -4.31 1.60 20.87
N SER A 225 -3.20 1.21 20.25
CA SER A 225 -1.88 1.83 20.46
C SER A 225 -1.56 2.98 19.49
N CYS A 226 -2.19 3.03 18.32
CA CYS A 226 -1.88 3.99 17.26
C CYS A 226 -3.00 5.04 17.10
N PRO A 227 -2.87 6.24 17.72
CA PRO A 227 -3.94 7.26 17.73
C PRO A 227 -4.18 7.93 16.37
N SER A 228 -3.16 7.97 15.51
CA SER A 228 -3.21 8.62 14.19
C SER A 228 -3.61 7.68 13.05
N LEU A 229 -3.82 6.38 13.35
CA LEU A 229 -4.01 5.34 12.35
C LEU A 229 -5.35 5.49 11.62
N SER A 230 -5.30 5.84 10.33
CA SER A 230 -6.47 6.04 9.48
C SER A 230 -6.69 4.94 8.45
N ASP A 231 -5.64 4.16 8.15
CA ASP A 231 -5.62 3.22 7.03
C ASP A 231 -5.04 1.87 7.46
N ILE A 232 -5.85 0.81 7.40
CA ILE A 232 -5.43 -0.56 7.69
C ILE A 232 -5.76 -1.44 6.50
N ASN A 233 -4.77 -2.18 6.01
CA ASN A 233 -4.95 -3.30 5.11
C ASN A 233 -4.50 -4.60 5.77
N MET A 234 -5.44 -5.51 6.02
CA MET A 234 -5.20 -6.84 6.58
C MET A 234 -5.87 -7.90 5.69
N GLY A 235 -5.72 -7.77 4.37
CA GLY A 235 -6.22 -8.75 3.41
C GLY A 235 -5.49 -10.11 3.53
N ASN A 236 -6.19 -11.22 3.30
CA ASN A 236 -5.65 -12.58 3.35
C ASN A 236 -4.89 -12.87 4.67
N THR A 237 -5.53 -12.58 5.81
CA THR A 237 -5.03 -12.89 7.15
C THR A 237 -5.93 -13.95 7.81
N SER A 238 -5.75 -14.21 9.11
CA SER A 238 -6.62 -15.09 9.90
C SER A 238 -7.68 -14.31 10.69
N ILE A 239 -8.03 -13.08 10.27
CA ILE A 239 -9.13 -12.34 10.89
C ILE A 239 -10.44 -13.13 10.76
N GLY A 240 -11.20 -13.21 11.86
CA GLY A 240 -12.46 -13.96 11.96
C GLY A 240 -12.28 -15.43 12.34
N LYS A 241 -11.06 -15.97 12.26
CA LYS A 241 -10.77 -17.30 12.80
C LYS A 241 -10.97 -17.27 14.32
N LYS A 242 -11.78 -18.20 14.86
CA LYS A 242 -12.04 -18.28 16.30
C LYS A 242 -10.70 -18.41 17.05
N SER A 243 -10.37 -17.39 17.85
CA SER A 243 -9.25 -17.45 18.78
C SER A 243 -9.61 -18.29 20.00
N LEU A 244 -8.64 -18.98 20.59
CA LEU A 244 -8.77 -19.70 21.86
C LEU A 244 -8.97 -18.72 23.03
N GLU A 245 -8.54 -17.48 22.88
CA GLU A 245 -8.73 -16.44 23.88
C GLU A 245 -10.12 -15.82 23.74
N SER A 246 -10.93 -16.03 24.78
CA SER A 246 -12.31 -15.60 24.90
C SER A 246 -12.53 -14.16 24.42
N SER A 247 -13.42 -13.99 23.43
CA SER A 247 -13.93 -12.71 22.90
C SER A 247 -14.49 -11.74 23.95
N LYS A 248 -14.54 -12.12 25.22
CA LYS A 248 -15.05 -11.31 26.34
C LYS A 248 -14.08 -10.23 26.82
N SER A 249 -12.75 -10.40 26.67
CA SER A 249 -11.77 -9.35 27.03
C SER A 249 -11.67 -8.23 25.99
N LEU A 250 -12.22 -8.46 24.80
CA LEU A 250 -12.25 -7.51 23.68
C LEU A 250 -13.52 -6.62 23.70
N MET A 251 -14.31 -6.65 24.77
CA MET A 251 -15.61 -5.94 24.83
C MET A 251 -15.56 -4.54 25.43
N ASP A 252 -14.38 -4.04 25.83
CA ASP A 252 -14.21 -2.72 26.45
C ASP A 252 -13.56 -1.70 25.49
N PHE A 253 -14.08 -1.60 24.27
CA PHE A 253 -13.57 -0.63 23.30
C PHE A 253 -14.45 0.62 23.26
N THR A 254 -13.88 1.72 23.78
CA THR A 254 -14.31 3.07 23.43
C THR A 254 -14.17 3.24 21.90
N PRO A 255 -15.17 3.82 21.20
CA PRO A 255 -15.04 4.12 19.78
C PRO A 255 -13.74 4.85 19.44
N ARG A 256 -13.09 4.44 18.35
CA ARG A 256 -11.86 4.99 17.78
C ARG A 256 -12.16 5.56 16.39
N PRO A 257 -12.70 6.79 16.33
CA PRO A 257 -13.23 7.36 15.11
C PRO A 257 -12.15 7.82 14.10
N GLN A 258 -10.86 7.54 14.35
CA GLN A 258 -9.79 7.93 13.43
C GLN A 258 -9.69 7.04 12.18
N LEU A 259 -10.11 5.77 12.27
CA LEU A 259 -10.00 4.82 11.16
C LEU A 259 -10.99 5.19 10.04
N LYS A 260 -10.46 5.35 8.83
CA LYS A 260 -11.20 5.76 7.63
C LYS A 260 -11.21 4.69 6.55
N TYR A 261 -10.14 3.93 6.41
CA TYR A 261 -9.99 2.96 5.33
C TYR A 261 -9.62 1.60 5.92
N LEU A 262 -10.51 0.63 5.73
CA LEU A 262 -10.32 -0.74 6.20
C LEU A 262 -10.44 -1.71 5.03
N ARG A 263 -9.35 -2.42 4.74
CA ARG A 263 -9.30 -3.44 3.70
C ARG A 263 -9.07 -4.80 4.34
N LEU A 264 -10.00 -5.71 4.08
CA LEU A 264 -10.07 -7.04 4.67
C LEU A 264 -10.33 -8.12 3.60
N ALA A 265 -9.97 -7.84 2.35
CA ALA A 265 -10.16 -8.77 1.25
C ALA A 265 -9.58 -10.16 1.55
N ASP A 266 -10.17 -11.21 0.99
CA ASP A 266 -9.71 -12.61 1.09
C ASP A 266 -9.64 -13.19 2.51
N ASN A 267 -10.26 -12.55 3.51
CA ASN A 267 -10.43 -13.14 4.85
C ASN A 267 -11.66 -14.06 4.88
N GLN A 268 -11.44 -15.34 4.63
CA GLN A 268 -12.51 -16.35 4.47
C GLN A 268 -13.27 -16.68 5.76
N TRP A 269 -12.68 -16.41 6.93
CA TRP A 269 -13.30 -16.66 8.24
C TRP A 269 -14.09 -15.49 8.81
N LEU A 270 -14.13 -14.34 8.12
CA LEU A 270 -14.91 -13.20 8.57
C LEU A 270 -16.41 -13.53 8.61
N THR A 271 -17.06 -13.12 9.70
CA THR A 271 -18.50 -13.23 9.89
C THR A 271 -19.15 -11.85 10.06
N ASP A 272 -20.48 -11.82 9.99
CA ASP A 272 -21.29 -10.63 10.28
C ASP A 272 -21.02 -10.06 11.68
N GLU A 273 -20.78 -10.91 12.68
CA GLU A 273 -20.41 -10.48 14.04
C GLU A 273 -19.07 -9.72 14.02
N ASN A 274 -18.08 -10.21 13.27
CA ASN A 274 -16.77 -9.56 13.19
C ASN A 274 -16.88 -8.17 12.55
N ILE A 275 -17.53 -8.06 11.39
CA ILE A 275 -17.63 -6.76 10.69
C ILE A 275 -18.51 -5.76 11.44
N THR A 276 -19.53 -6.22 12.16
CA THR A 276 -20.38 -5.37 13.01
C THR A 276 -19.58 -4.84 14.20
N MET A 277 -18.76 -5.69 14.84
CA MET A 277 -17.84 -5.28 15.90
C MET A 277 -16.80 -4.27 15.40
N LEU A 278 -16.23 -4.49 14.22
CA LEU A 278 -15.28 -3.54 13.62
C LEU A 278 -15.93 -2.19 13.34
N ALA A 279 -17.16 -2.19 12.85
CA ALA A 279 -17.95 -0.98 12.60
C ALA A 279 -18.30 -0.21 13.88
N SER A 280 -18.56 -0.89 15.02
CA SER A 280 -18.85 -0.19 16.29
C SER A 280 -17.64 0.57 16.82
N ILE A 281 -16.45 0.03 16.57
CA ILE A 281 -15.20 0.63 16.99
C ILE A 281 -14.79 1.77 16.04
N SER A 282 -15.10 1.63 14.75
CA SER A 282 -14.70 2.59 13.70
C SER A 282 -15.92 3.20 12.97
N PRO A 283 -16.77 4.00 13.63
CA PRO A 283 -18.00 4.52 13.02
C PRO A 283 -17.74 5.56 11.89
N ASN A 284 -16.51 6.05 11.74
CA ASN A 284 -16.13 7.03 10.73
C ASN A 284 -15.54 6.43 9.44
N LEU A 285 -15.65 5.11 9.26
CA LEU A 285 -15.20 4.45 8.04
C LEU A 285 -15.76 5.11 6.78
N GLN A 286 -14.87 5.36 5.83
CA GLN A 286 -15.14 5.92 4.51
C GLN A 286 -14.96 4.89 3.40
N LEU A 287 -14.11 3.88 3.62
CA LEU A 287 -13.90 2.76 2.72
C LEU A 287 -13.87 1.45 3.51
N LEU A 288 -14.65 0.49 3.03
CA LEU A 288 -14.60 -0.89 3.49
C LEU A 288 -14.47 -1.82 2.28
N ASP A 289 -13.39 -2.58 2.26
CA ASP A 289 -13.17 -3.63 1.25
C ASP A 289 -13.27 -5.01 1.90
N LEU A 290 -14.27 -5.78 1.47
CA LEU A 290 -14.56 -7.14 1.90
C LEU A 290 -14.52 -8.11 0.71
N THR A 291 -13.79 -7.80 -0.36
CA THR A 291 -13.68 -8.66 -1.54
C THR A 291 -13.35 -10.10 -1.13
N SER A 292 -14.06 -11.09 -1.69
CA SER A 292 -13.86 -12.52 -1.40
C SER A 292 -14.07 -12.94 0.07
N CYS A 293 -14.83 -12.19 0.87
CA CYS A 293 -15.20 -12.58 2.24
C CYS A 293 -16.50 -13.39 2.27
N TRP A 294 -16.42 -14.70 1.99
CA TRP A 294 -17.59 -15.57 1.78
C TRP A 294 -18.45 -15.86 3.02
N GLY A 295 -18.00 -15.45 4.21
CA GLY A 295 -18.76 -15.61 5.46
C GLY A 295 -19.72 -14.44 5.75
N ILE A 296 -19.63 -13.35 4.98
CA ILE A 296 -20.48 -12.16 5.14
C ILE A 296 -21.84 -12.36 4.48
N LYS A 297 -22.92 -11.98 5.19
CA LYS A 297 -24.30 -12.11 4.75
C LYS A 297 -25.06 -10.78 4.89
N GLU A 298 -25.84 -10.62 5.94
CA GLU A 298 -26.75 -9.49 6.18
C GLU A 298 -26.15 -8.43 7.11
N GLY A 299 -25.07 -8.78 7.83
CA GLY A 299 -24.35 -7.89 8.73
C GLY A 299 -23.83 -6.61 8.07
N ILE A 300 -23.68 -6.61 6.75
CA ILE A 300 -23.31 -5.40 6.00
C ILE A 300 -24.34 -4.27 6.17
N SER A 301 -25.63 -4.59 6.32
CA SER A 301 -26.68 -3.59 6.58
C SER A 301 -26.42 -2.90 7.92
N GLN A 302 -26.01 -3.65 8.93
CA GLN A 302 -25.66 -3.09 10.24
C GLN A 302 -24.40 -2.21 10.16
N VAL A 303 -23.39 -2.62 9.38
CA VAL A 303 -22.21 -1.78 9.11
C VAL A 303 -22.60 -0.46 8.44
N LEU A 304 -23.44 -0.50 7.41
CA LEU A 304 -23.91 0.71 6.71
C LEU A 304 -24.71 1.65 7.63
N ARG A 305 -25.46 1.09 8.58
CA ARG A 305 -26.19 1.84 9.60
C ARG A 305 -25.27 2.57 10.57
N MET A 306 -24.16 1.93 10.95
CA MET A 306 -23.22 2.43 11.95
C MET A 306 -22.16 3.38 11.34
N CYS A 307 -21.69 3.07 10.14
CA CYS A 307 -20.66 3.81 9.43
C CYS A 307 -21.26 4.81 8.43
N CYS A 308 -21.92 5.85 8.94
CA CYS A 308 -22.65 6.84 8.13
C CYS A 308 -21.76 7.70 7.20
N ASN A 309 -20.43 7.61 7.34
CA ASN A 309 -19.45 8.29 6.51
C ASN A 309 -18.93 7.45 5.32
N ILE A 310 -19.45 6.23 5.14
CA ILE A 310 -19.00 5.32 4.09
C ILE A 310 -19.24 5.90 2.69
N ARG A 311 -18.20 5.86 1.86
CA ARG A 311 -18.17 6.36 0.48
C ARG A 311 -17.87 5.25 -0.52
N HIS A 312 -17.08 4.26 -0.11
CA HIS A 312 -16.66 3.15 -0.94
C HIS A 312 -16.94 1.83 -0.21
N LEU A 313 -17.74 0.97 -0.82
CA LEU A 313 -18.01 -0.37 -0.32
C LEU A 313 -17.74 -1.38 -1.42
N ASN A 314 -16.81 -2.29 -1.17
CA ASN A 314 -16.47 -3.37 -2.10
C ASN A 314 -16.86 -4.73 -1.50
N LEU A 315 -17.78 -5.41 -2.16
CA LEU A 315 -18.34 -6.71 -1.79
C LEU A 315 -18.15 -7.75 -2.91
N ALA A 316 -17.23 -7.51 -3.83
CA ALA A 316 -17.02 -8.41 -4.95
C ALA A 316 -16.71 -9.84 -4.47
N PHE A 317 -17.26 -10.84 -5.15
CA PHE A 317 -17.14 -12.27 -4.80
C PHE A 317 -17.76 -12.66 -3.44
N CYS A 318 -18.56 -11.81 -2.81
CA CYS A 318 -19.31 -12.14 -1.58
C CYS A 318 -20.70 -12.70 -1.90
N SER A 319 -20.76 -13.93 -2.42
CA SER A 319 -22.00 -14.53 -2.95
C SER A 319 -23.16 -14.68 -1.94
N LYS A 320 -22.88 -14.66 -0.63
CA LYS A 320 -23.93 -14.79 0.41
C LYS A 320 -24.47 -13.47 0.93
N VAL A 321 -23.95 -12.33 0.46
CA VAL A 321 -24.39 -11.01 0.89
C VAL A 321 -25.83 -10.74 0.50
N LYS A 322 -26.60 -10.15 1.42
CA LYS A 322 -27.98 -9.68 1.18
C LYS A 322 -28.14 -8.26 1.71
N LEU A 323 -28.67 -7.38 0.86
CA LEU A 323 -28.95 -5.97 1.21
C LEU A 323 -30.44 -5.67 1.39
N LEU A 324 -31.29 -6.70 1.39
CA LEU A 324 -32.76 -6.56 1.30
C LEU A 324 -33.42 -5.86 2.50
N GLU A 325 -32.73 -5.75 3.64
CA GLU A 325 -33.30 -5.24 4.90
C GLU A 325 -32.93 -3.77 5.21
N MET A 326 -32.41 -3.03 4.23
CA MET A 326 -32.03 -1.63 4.44
C MET A 326 -33.25 -0.70 4.43
N ASN A 327 -33.75 -0.35 5.61
CA ASN A 327 -34.84 0.62 5.80
C ASN A 327 -34.34 2.04 6.17
N PHE A 328 -33.12 2.38 5.80
CA PHE A 328 -32.46 3.66 6.09
C PHE A 328 -31.66 4.16 4.89
N GLU A 329 -31.33 5.45 4.89
CA GLU A 329 -30.53 6.07 3.83
C GLU A 329 -29.02 5.97 4.10
N VAL A 330 -28.25 5.78 3.03
CA VAL A 330 -26.77 5.80 3.01
C VAL A 330 -26.31 6.86 2.00
N PRO A 331 -26.58 8.15 2.26
CA PRO A 331 -26.49 9.20 1.25
C PRO A 331 -25.06 9.52 0.79
N LYS A 332 -24.05 9.12 1.58
CA LYS A 332 -22.63 9.37 1.29
C LYS A 332 -21.98 8.28 0.45
N LEU A 333 -22.64 7.13 0.25
CA LEU A 333 -22.09 6.04 -0.56
C LEU A 333 -21.96 6.50 -2.02
N LYS A 334 -20.75 6.43 -2.56
CA LYS A 334 -20.40 6.88 -3.92
C LYS A 334 -20.02 5.73 -4.83
N VAL A 335 -19.38 4.69 -4.30
CA VAL A 335 -18.93 3.53 -5.06
C VAL A 335 -19.40 2.27 -4.35
N LEU A 336 -20.13 1.45 -5.09
CA LEU A 336 -20.60 0.14 -4.64
C LEU A 336 -20.20 -0.92 -5.67
N ASN A 337 -19.45 -1.93 -5.22
CA ASN A 337 -19.09 -3.06 -6.05
C ASN A 337 -19.76 -4.33 -5.54
N LEU A 338 -20.65 -4.89 -6.36
CA LEU A 338 -21.39 -6.13 -6.13
C LEU A 338 -21.03 -7.21 -7.16
N SER A 339 -19.92 -7.03 -7.90
CA SER A 339 -19.51 -7.99 -8.93
C SER A 339 -19.38 -9.40 -8.35
N TYR A 340 -19.82 -10.43 -9.08
CA TYR A 340 -19.78 -11.82 -8.64
C TYR A 340 -20.55 -12.09 -7.33
N THR A 341 -21.58 -11.29 -7.05
CA THR A 341 -22.55 -11.57 -5.97
C THR A 341 -23.88 -12.07 -6.53
N ASN A 342 -24.76 -12.56 -5.65
CA ASN A 342 -26.11 -12.98 -6.02
C ASN A 342 -27.12 -11.81 -6.05
N ALA A 343 -26.66 -10.59 -6.31
CA ALA A 343 -27.55 -9.43 -6.44
C ALA A 343 -28.60 -9.65 -7.54
N ASP A 344 -29.82 -9.23 -7.25
CA ASP A 344 -31.01 -9.35 -8.10
C ASP A 344 -31.76 -8.01 -8.18
N ASP A 345 -32.90 -7.98 -8.88
CA ASP A 345 -33.72 -6.78 -9.04
C ASP A 345 -34.20 -6.19 -7.71
N GLU A 346 -34.51 -7.03 -6.72
CA GLU A 346 -34.93 -6.57 -5.38
C GLU A 346 -33.76 -5.92 -4.63
N THR A 347 -32.56 -6.48 -4.75
CA THR A 347 -31.34 -5.87 -4.25
C THR A 347 -31.13 -4.48 -4.85
N LEU A 348 -31.33 -4.34 -6.16
CA LEU A 348 -31.21 -3.05 -6.85
C LEU A 348 -32.33 -2.07 -6.46
N TYR A 349 -33.56 -2.54 -6.26
CA TYR A 349 -34.66 -1.72 -5.75
C TYR A 349 -34.28 -1.09 -4.41
N VAL A 350 -33.78 -1.88 -3.46
CA VAL A 350 -33.36 -1.39 -2.14
C VAL A 350 -32.20 -0.40 -2.25
N ILE A 351 -31.16 -0.73 -3.04
CA ILE A 351 -30.02 0.18 -3.28
C ILE A 351 -30.50 1.50 -3.88
N SER A 352 -31.44 1.47 -4.82
CA SER A 352 -31.96 2.68 -5.47
C SER A 352 -32.63 3.64 -4.47
N LYS A 353 -33.29 3.09 -3.44
CA LYS A 353 -33.97 3.89 -2.40
C LYS A 353 -33.00 4.39 -1.33
N SER A 354 -32.06 3.55 -0.90
CA SER A 354 -31.13 3.86 0.19
C SER A 354 -29.91 4.66 -0.24
N CYS A 355 -29.39 4.44 -1.46
CA CYS A 355 -28.06 4.92 -1.89
C CYS A 355 -28.15 5.94 -3.03
N ARG A 356 -29.05 6.91 -2.94
CA ARG A 356 -29.32 7.90 -4.03
C ARG A 356 -28.11 8.74 -4.45
N GLY A 357 -27.08 8.82 -3.62
CA GLY A 357 -25.84 9.55 -3.89
C GLY A 357 -24.80 8.78 -4.72
N LEU A 358 -25.11 7.57 -5.21
CA LEU A 358 -24.18 6.68 -5.88
C LEU A 358 -23.64 7.28 -7.19
N LEU A 359 -22.34 7.13 -7.42
CA LEU A 359 -21.64 7.58 -8.64
C LEU A 359 -21.15 6.41 -9.48
N GLN A 360 -20.81 5.28 -8.85
CA GLN A 360 -20.33 4.08 -9.53
C GLN A 360 -20.97 2.83 -8.93
N LEU A 361 -21.49 1.97 -9.82
CA LEU A 361 -22.07 0.67 -9.48
C LEU A 361 -21.41 -0.41 -10.34
N SER A 362 -20.87 -1.47 -9.74
CA SER A 362 -20.31 -2.60 -10.49
C SER A 362 -21.15 -3.85 -10.22
N LEU A 363 -21.69 -4.45 -11.28
CA LEU A 363 -22.59 -5.60 -11.31
C LEU A 363 -22.06 -6.72 -12.23
N LYS A 364 -20.76 -6.70 -12.54
CA LYS A 364 -20.13 -7.74 -13.35
C LYS A 364 -20.47 -9.13 -12.82
N ASP A 365 -20.99 -9.99 -13.70
CA ASP A 365 -21.41 -11.36 -13.38
C ASP A 365 -22.52 -11.45 -12.29
N CYS A 366 -23.40 -10.45 -12.18
CA CYS A 366 -24.68 -10.53 -11.45
C CYS A 366 -25.81 -10.98 -12.38
N THR A 367 -25.95 -12.29 -12.59
CA THR A 367 -26.86 -12.86 -13.60
C THR A 367 -28.36 -12.74 -13.29
N ASN A 368 -28.72 -12.39 -12.05
CA ASN A 368 -30.12 -12.26 -11.61
C ASN A 368 -30.65 -10.82 -11.72
N VAL A 369 -29.82 -9.87 -12.17
CA VAL A 369 -30.24 -8.50 -12.47
C VAL A 369 -30.82 -8.45 -13.87
N THR A 370 -32.01 -7.87 -13.99
CA THR A 370 -32.71 -7.65 -15.26
C THR A 370 -32.91 -6.15 -15.52
N GLU A 371 -33.60 -5.82 -16.61
CA GLU A 371 -33.98 -4.45 -16.94
C GLU A 371 -34.77 -3.77 -15.82
N LYS A 372 -35.64 -4.51 -15.10
CA LYS A 372 -36.46 -3.96 -14.02
C LYS A 372 -35.62 -3.40 -12.86
N GLY A 373 -34.61 -4.15 -12.41
CA GLY A 373 -33.70 -3.67 -11.37
C GLY A 373 -32.92 -2.45 -11.81
N MET A 374 -32.53 -2.39 -13.09
CA MET A 374 -31.81 -1.26 -13.67
C MET A 374 -32.70 -0.01 -13.80
N GLU A 375 -33.98 -0.15 -14.16
CA GLU A 375 -34.95 0.95 -14.17
C GLU A 375 -35.01 1.65 -12.80
N HIS A 376 -35.12 0.89 -11.71
CA HIS A 376 -35.11 1.45 -10.36
C HIS A 376 -33.86 2.27 -10.06
N VAL A 377 -32.68 1.77 -10.45
CA VAL A 377 -31.41 2.46 -10.26
C VAL A 377 -31.35 3.75 -11.08
N VAL A 378 -31.75 3.71 -12.35
CA VAL A 378 -31.76 4.89 -13.24
C VAL A 378 -32.71 5.97 -12.73
N GLU A 379 -33.88 5.59 -12.23
CA GLU A 379 -34.87 6.52 -11.70
C GLU A 379 -34.41 7.25 -10.43
N ASN A 380 -33.74 6.55 -9.51
CA ASN A 380 -33.47 7.07 -8.16
C ASN A 380 -32.01 7.45 -7.91
N CYS A 381 -31.04 6.85 -8.60
CA CYS A 381 -29.61 7.15 -8.50
C CYS A 381 -29.16 8.13 -9.59
N THR A 382 -29.74 9.34 -9.60
CA THR A 382 -29.57 10.33 -10.68
C THR A 382 -28.16 10.90 -10.85
N GLN A 383 -27.26 10.64 -9.90
CA GLN A 383 -25.85 11.05 -9.99
C GLN A 383 -24.92 9.97 -10.57
N LEU A 384 -25.46 8.79 -10.89
CA LEU A 384 -24.68 7.66 -11.36
C LEU A 384 -23.97 7.99 -12.68
N ARG A 385 -22.65 7.74 -12.73
CA ARG A 385 -21.78 8.07 -13.87
C ARG A 385 -21.18 6.85 -14.54
N LEU A 386 -21.14 5.72 -13.83
CA LEU A 386 -20.46 4.51 -14.29
C LEU A 386 -21.18 3.26 -13.78
N ILE A 387 -21.56 2.40 -14.72
CA ILE A 387 -22.03 1.03 -14.45
C ILE A 387 -21.03 0.08 -15.13
N LYS A 388 -20.54 -0.94 -14.41
CA LYS A 388 -19.59 -1.94 -14.92
C LYS A 388 -20.09 -3.36 -14.77
#